data_AF-A0AAV9CZ13-F1
#
_entry.id   AF-A0AAV9CZ13-F1
#
_cell.length_a   1.000
_cell.length_b   1.000
_cell.length_c   1.000
_cell.angle_alpha   90.00
_cell.angle_beta   90.00
_cell.angle_gamma   90.00
#
_symmetry.space_group_name_H-M   'P 1'
#
loop_
_entity.id
_entity.type
_entity.pdbx_description
1 polymer ?
#
loop_
_entity_poly.entity_id
_entity_poly.type
_entity_poly.pdbx_seq_one_letter_code
_entity_poly.pdbx_strand_id
1 'polypeptide(L)'
;MGLYFNLRYLNLSWNDLRSRLPPELGYFRDLSELDLRHSNLFGSIPGDLCDSNSLTVLQLDGNSLSGPIPEEIGNCSYLHLLSLSHNNLNGTIPVAISRLKKLVILNLEFNYLNGEIPQQLGGLENLLAVNISHNRLVGRLPMGSVFQMLDQTALQGNLGICSPLVDEPCKMDNIPKPLVLDPHAYTNDNSSSSSDSDSGDNYTTFPSLAGTRGS
;
A
#
# COMPACT_ATOMS: atom_id res chain seq x y z
N MET A 1 -9.85 23.12 -19.97
CA MET A 1 -9.87 24.59 -19.75
C MET A 1 -9.98 24.77 -18.24
N GLY A 2 -8.99 25.37 -17.58
CA GLY A 2 -9.07 25.62 -16.14
C GLY A 2 -10.22 26.56 -15.84
N LEU A 3 -10.95 26.30 -14.76
CA LEU A 3 -11.99 27.21 -14.31
C LEU A 3 -11.30 28.37 -13.57
N TYR A 4 -11.43 29.59 -14.08
CA TYR A 4 -10.85 30.82 -13.48
C TYR A 4 -11.67 31.29 -12.27
N PHE A 5 -11.93 30.38 -11.33
CA PHE A 5 -12.51 30.70 -10.03
C PHE A 5 -11.39 30.71 -9.00
N ASN A 6 -11.30 31.77 -8.19
CA ASN A 6 -10.35 31.90 -7.09
C ASN A 6 -10.74 31.03 -5.88
N LEU A 7 -11.30 29.84 -6.13
CA LEU A 7 -11.73 28.93 -5.09
C LEU A 7 -10.49 28.31 -4.45
N ARG A 8 -10.22 28.70 -3.20
CA ARG A 8 -9.04 28.23 -2.43
C ARG A 8 -9.38 27.15 -1.41
N TYR A 9 -10.59 27.23 -0.87
CA TYR A 9 -11.06 26.34 0.19
C TYR A 9 -12.41 25.79 -0.24
N LEU A 10 -12.50 24.47 -0.38
CA LEU A 10 -13.75 23.77 -0.63
C LEU A 10 -13.95 22.71 0.45
N ASN A 11 -14.88 22.97 1.36
CA ASN A 11 -15.31 22.00 2.35
C ASN A 11 -16.78 21.64 2.11
N LEU A 12 -17.02 20.39 1.72
CA LEU A 12 -18.34 19.78 1.59
C LEU A 12 -18.43 18.50 2.44
N SER A 13 -17.61 18.39 3.48
CA SER A 13 -17.60 17.24 4.37
C SER A 13 -18.92 17.06 5.12
N TRP A 14 -19.20 15.84 5.58
CA TRP A 14 -20.40 15.50 6.35
C TRP A 14 -21.71 15.81 5.61
N ASN A 15 -21.75 15.48 4.33
CA ASN A 15 -22.94 15.59 3.48
C ASN A 15 -23.38 14.22 2.94
N ASP A 16 -24.50 14.18 2.22
CA ASP A 16 -24.96 12.97 1.53
C ASP A 16 -25.01 13.23 0.02
N LEU A 17 -23.86 13.53 -0.58
CA LEU A 17 -23.76 13.96 -1.98
C LEU A 17 -24.15 12.84 -2.94
N ARG A 18 -23.92 11.57 -2.56
CA ARG A 18 -24.23 10.36 -3.35
C ARG A 18 -23.84 10.49 -4.81
N SER A 19 -22.66 11.03 -5.06
CA SER A 19 -22.18 11.34 -6.40
C SER A 19 -20.81 10.75 -6.64
N ARG A 20 -20.42 10.69 -7.92
CA ARG A 20 -19.02 10.44 -8.27
C ARG A 20 -18.17 11.63 -7.85
N LEU A 21 -16.91 11.40 -7.49
CA LEU A 21 -15.93 12.46 -7.33
C LEU A 21 -15.68 13.12 -8.71
N PRO A 22 -16.02 14.41 -8.90
CA PRO A 22 -15.97 15.02 -10.23
C PRO A 22 -14.53 15.31 -10.65
N PRO A 23 -14.08 14.87 -11.85
CA PRO A 23 -12.75 15.20 -12.37
C PRO A 23 -12.54 16.70 -12.55
N GLU A 24 -13.63 17.47 -12.70
CA GLU A 24 -13.57 18.94 -12.83
C GLU A 24 -12.94 19.63 -11.61
N LEU A 25 -12.81 18.94 -10.46
CA LEU A 25 -12.05 19.44 -9.32
C LEU A 25 -10.58 19.74 -9.68
N GLY A 26 -9.98 18.99 -10.62
CA GLY A 26 -8.64 19.26 -11.14
C GLY A 26 -8.52 20.57 -11.93
N TYR A 27 -9.65 21.19 -12.30
CA TYR A 27 -9.64 22.45 -13.06
C TYR A 27 -9.50 23.69 -12.17
N PHE A 28 -9.64 23.56 -10.85
CA PHE A 28 -9.44 24.67 -9.91
C PHE A 28 -7.95 24.91 -9.66
N ARG A 29 -7.43 25.99 -10.25
CA ARG A 29 -5.99 26.30 -10.23
C ARG A 29 -5.49 26.77 -8.86
N ASP A 30 -6.34 27.39 -8.07
CA ASP A 30 -5.96 27.99 -6.78
C ASP A 30 -6.45 27.18 -5.56
N LEU A 31 -6.99 25.98 -5.78
CA LEU A 31 -7.55 25.16 -4.69
C LEU A 31 -6.43 24.65 -3.79
N SER A 32 -6.39 25.18 -2.56
CA SER A 32 -5.41 24.85 -1.53
C SER A 32 -5.93 23.76 -0.61
N GLU A 33 -7.21 23.81 -0.26
CA GLU A 33 -7.81 22.84 0.66
C GLU A 33 -9.07 22.24 0.04
N LEU A 34 -9.07 20.92 -0.06
CA LEU A 34 -10.21 20.13 -0.48
C LEU A 34 -10.58 19.14 0.63
N ASP A 35 -11.72 19.38 1.25
CA ASP A 35 -12.29 18.52 2.29
C ASP A 35 -13.67 18.00 1.86
N LEU A 36 -13.70 16.71 1.50
CA LEU A 36 -14.89 15.99 1.06
C LEU A 36 -15.16 14.75 1.94
N ARG A 37 -14.71 14.79 3.19
CA ARG A 37 -14.84 13.65 4.11
C ARG A 37 -16.30 13.30 4.39
N HIS A 38 -16.61 12.02 4.53
CA HIS A 38 -17.95 11.56 4.93
C HIS A 38 -19.07 12.17 4.08
N SER A 39 -18.91 12.12 2.75
CA SER A 39 -19.85 12.73 1.81
C SER A 39 -20.56 11.73 0.88
N ASN A 40 -20.41 10.43 1.16
CA ASN A 40 -20.97 9.32 0.38
C ASN A 40 -20.57 9.36 -1.11
N LEU A 41 -19.33 9.79 -1.36
CA LEU A 41 -18.76 9.86 -2.71
C LEU A 41 -18.29 8.48 -3.18
N PHE A 42 -18.35 8.24 -4.49
CA PHE A 42 -17.87 6.98 -5.09
C PHE A 42 -17.11 7.21 -6.40
N GLY A 43 -16.58 6.14 -6.99
CA GLY A 43 -15.72 6.20 -8.16
C GLY A 43 -14.25 6.40 -7.82
N SER A 44 -13.42 6.69 -8.82
CA SER A 44 -11.98 6.84 -8.67
C SER A 44 -11.54 8.26 -8.31
N ILE A 45 -10.38 8.37 -7.69
CA ILE A 45 -9.70 9.66 -7.52
C ILE A 45 -9.24 10.16 -8.90
N PRO A 46 -9.63 11.37 -9.34
CA PRO A 46 -9.15 11.94 -10.59
C PRO A 46 -7.64 12.16 -10.57
N GLY A 47 -6.94 11.74 -11.63
CA GLY A 47 -5.48 11.94 -11.74
C GLY A 47 -5.08 13.41 -11.89
N ASP A 48 -5.93 14.23 -12.50
CA ASP A 48 -5.70 15.66 -12.73
C ASP A 48 -5.93 16.53 -11.49
N LEU A 49 -6.35 15.94 -10.35
CA LEU A 49 -6.60 16.68 -9.10
C LEU A 49 -5.37 17.45 -8.60
N CYS A 50 -4.17 16.94 -8.89
CA CYS A 50 -2.91 17.53 -8.48
C CYS A 50 -2.22 18.40 -9.54
N ASP A 51 -2.80 18.56 -10.73
CA ASP A 51 -2.13 19.25 -11.85
C ASP A 51 -1.94 20.75 -11.61
N SER A 52 -2.81 21.37 -10.79
CA SER A 52 -2.66 22.77 -10.37
C SER A 52 -1.49 22.99 -9.41
N ASN A 53 -1.01 21.94 -8.75
CA ASN A 53 0.04 21.98 -7.74
C ASN A 53 -0.18 23.05 -6.65
N SER A 54 -1.44 23.35 -6.31
CA SER A 54 -1.79 24.32 -5.26
C SER A 54 -2.29 23.66 -3.97
N LEU A 55 -2.71 22.39 -4.02
CA LEU A 55 -3.24 21.67 -2.87
C LEU A 55 -2.19 21.51 -1.77
N THR A 56 -2.60 21.92 -0.56
CA THR A 56 -1.89 21.77 0.71
C THR A 56 -2.58 20.75 1.60
N VAL A 57 -3.91 20.60 1.48
CA VAL A 57 -4.72 19.65 2.25
C VAL A 57 -5.67 18.92 1.32
N LEU A 58 -5.62 17.59 1.33
CA LEU A 58 -6.55 16.72 0.62
C LEU A 58 -7.13 15.69 1.58
N GLN A 59 -8.42 15.83 1.88
CA GLN A 59 -9.16 14.93 2.75
C GLN A 59 -10.36 14.33 2.02
N LEU A 60 -10.29 13.03 1.75
CA LEU A 60 -11.32 12.24 1.07
C LEU A 60 -11.81 11.06 1.93
N ASP A 61 -11.58 11.13 3.23
CA ASP A 61 -11.86 10.05 4.18
C ASP A 61 -13.33 9.67 4.27
N GLY A 62 -13.62 8.41 4.57
CA GLY A 62 -14.98 7.98 4.92
C GLY A 62 -15.95 8.07 3.75
N ASN A 63 -15.50 7.71 2.55
CA ASN A 63 -16.30 7.65 1.34
C ASN A 63 -16.32 6.20 0.80
N SER A 64 -16.85 5.99 -0.40
CA SER A 64 -16.83 4.73 -1.14
C SER A 64 -16.00 4.84 -2.42
N LEU A 65 -14.89 5.60 -2.35
CA LEU A 65 -13.97 5.74 -3.48
C LEU A 65 -13.29 4.40 -3.76
N SER A 66 -13.07 4.07 -5.04
CA SER A 66 -12.52 2.78 -5.46
C SER A 66 -11.53 2.94 -6.61
N GLY A 67 -10.82 1.86 -6.93
CA GLY A 67 -9.70 1.91 -7.87
C GLY A 67 -8.39 2.33 -7.21
N PRO A 68 -7.32 2.52 -8.01
CA PRO A 68 -6.00 2.85 -7.48
C PRO A 68 -5.90 4.31 -7.04
N ILE A 69 -4.94 4.57 -6.15
CA ILE A 69 -4.43 5.93 -5.94
C ILE A 69 -3.65 6.30 -7.21
N PRO A 70 -3.97 7.43 -7.89
CA PRO A 70 -3.27 7.83 -9.10
C PRO A 70 -1.80 8.19 -8.83
N GLU A 71 -0.90 7.87 -9.76
CA GLU A 71 0.52 8.25 -9.66
C GLU A 71 0.70 9.77 -9.70
N GLU A 72 -0.23 10.48 -10.35
CA GLU A 72 -0.29 11.93 -10.43
C GLU A 72 -0.46 12.61 -9.06
N ILE A 73 -0.81 11.86 -8.00
CA ILE A 73 -0.82 12.38 -6.64
C ILE A 73 0.54 13.00 -6.26
N GLY A 74 1.64 12.50 -6.83
CA GLY A 74 2.99 13.04 -6.63
C GLY A 74 3.22 14.43 -7.23
N ASN A 75 2.26 14.98 -8.00
CA ASN A 75 2.30 16.34 -8.52
C ASN A 75 1.87 17.39 -7.48
N CYS A 76 1.17 16.99 -6.40
CA CYS A 76 0.78 17.89 -5.31
C CYS A 76 1.97 18.27 -4.40
N SER A 77 3.02 18.89 -4.92
CA SER A 77 4.29 19.13 -4.21
C SER A 77 4.17 20.00 -2.93
N TYR A 78 3.06 20.71 -2.77
CA TYR A 78 2.76 21.53 -1.58
C TYR A 78 1.94 20.80 -0.51
N LEU A 79 1.57 19.53 -0.73
CA LEU A 79 0.69 18.79 0.15
C LEU A 79 1.33 18.53 1.51
N HIS A 80 0.61 18.89 2.58
CA HIS A 80 0.97 18.65 3.97
C HIS A 80 0.16 17.51 4.58
N LEU A 81 -1.09 17.33 4.14
CA LEU A 81 -2.01 16.32 4.66
C LEU A 81 -2.66 15.59 3.49
N LEU A 82 -2.44 14.27 3.43
CA LEU A 82 -3.15 13.35 2.55
C LEU A 82 -3.90 12.33 3.39
N SER A 83 -5.23 12.38 3.32
CA SER A 83 -6.10 11.48 4.07
C SER A 83 -7.12 10.85 3.13
N LEU A 84 -6.94 9.54 2.92
CA LEU A 84 -7.76 8.70 2.02
C LEU A 84 -8.38 7.51 2.79
N SER A 85 -8.42 7.61 4.12
CA SER A 85 -8.83 6.52 4.99
C SER A 85 -10.30 6.13 4.81
N HIS A 86 -10.67 4.91 5.19
CA HIS A 86 -12.05 4.43 5.11
C HIS A 86 -12.66 4.59 3.71
N ASN A 87 -12.05 3.94 2.72
CA ASN A 87 -12.54 3.88 1.34
C ASN A 87 -12.42 2.44 0.82
N ASN A 88 -12.66 2.25 -0.48
CA ASN A 88 -12.49 0.97 -1.18
C ASN A 88 -11.32 1.03 -2.18
N LEU A 89 -10.28 1.82 -1.89
CA LEU A 89 -9.12 1.97 -2.76
C LEU A 89 -8.33 0.65 -2.83
N ASN A 90 -7.78 0.33 -4.00
CA ASN A 90 -7.06 -0.92 -4.25
C ASN A 90 -5.74 -0.68 -5.00
N GLY A 91 -5.04 -1.76 -5.35
CA GLY A 91 -3.72 -1.66 -5.98
C GLY A 91 -2.63 -1.27 -4.99
N THR A 92 -1.47 -0.87 -5.51
CA THR A 92 -0.28 -0.55 -4.72
C THR A 92 -0.28 0.89 -4.23
N ILE A 93 0.46 1.18 -3.16
CA ILE A 93 0.78 2.55 -2.78
C ILE A 93 1.72 3.15 -3.85
N PRO A 94 1.35 4.25 -4.54
CA PRO A 94 2.18 4.85 -5.58
C PRO A 94 3.53 5.32 -5.04
N VAL A 95 4.61 4.99 -5.74
CA VAL A 95 5.95 5.49 -5.39
C VAL A 95 6.03 7.01 -5.50
N ALA A 96 5.18 7.62 -6.33
CA ALA A 96 5.09 9.07 -6.50
C ALA A 96 4.77 9.84 -5.21
N ILE A 97 4.15 9.22 -4.19
CA ILE A 97 3.95 9.85 -2.87
C ILE A 97 5.30 10.27 -2.24
N SER A 98 6.41 9.59 -2.56
CA SER A 98 7.75 9.97 -2.09
C SER A 98 8.25 11.32 -2.59
N ARG A 99 7.59 11.92 -3.61
CA ARG A 99 7.86 13.26 -4.13
C ARG A 99 7.23 14.37 -3.27
N LEU A 100 6.29 14.04 -2.38
CA LEU A 100 5.57 14.99 -1.54
C LEU A 100 6.42 15.44 -0.34
N LYS A 101 7.51 16.17 -0.59
CA LYS A 101 8.52 16.51 0.43
C LYS A 101 8.00 17.35 1.60
N LYS A 102 6.82 17.96 1.47
CA LYS A 102 6.16 18.74 2.53
C LYS A 102 5.13 17.95 3.33
N LEU A 103 4.90 16.69 2.98
CA LEU A 103 3.88 15.85 3.61
C LEU A 103 4.23 15.59 5.07
N VAL A 104 3.26 15.85 5.94
CA VAL A 104 3.34 15.69 7.39
C VAL A 104 2.48 14.53 7.86
N ILE A 105 1.31 14.36 7.24
CA ILE A 105 0.33 13.34 7.61
C ILE A 105 -0.03 12.53 6.35
N LEU A 106 0.12 11.22 6.45
CA LEU A 106 -0.35 10.25 5.47
C LEU A 106 -1.28 9.23 6.14
N ASN A 107 -2.57 9.28 5.82
CA ASN A 107 -3.54 8.31 6.35
C ASN A 107 -4.21 7.54 5.21
N LEU A 108 -3.95 6.23 5.16
CA LEU A 108 -4.46 5.29 4.16
C LEU A 108 -5.23 4.13 4.82
N GLU A 109 -5.51 4.23 6.11
CA GLU A 109 -6.17 3.18 6.90
C GLU A 109 -7.51 2.73 6.28
N PHE A 110 -7.89 1.46 6.50
CA PHE A 110 -9.19 0.91 6.07
C PHE A 110 -9.44 1.07 4.56
N ASN A 111 -8.58 0.41 3.78
CA ASN A 111 -8.71 0.28 2.33
C ASN A 111 -8.37 -1.16 1.90
N TYR A 112 -8.29 -1.41 0.59
CA TYR A 112 -7.86 -2.68 0.00
C TYR A 112 -6.49 -2.57 -0.68
N LEU A 113 -5.63 -1.65 -0.24
CA LEU A 113 -4.28 -1.45 -0.80
C LEU A 113 -3.43 -2.70 -0.56
N ASN A 114 -2.63 -3.09 -1.54
CA ASN A 114 -1.85 -4.32 -1.53
C ASN A 114 -0.41 -4.10 -2.01
N GLY A 115 0.38 -5.17 -1.97
CA GLY A 115 1.79 -5.12 -2.34
C GLY A 115 2.67 -4.52 -1.24
N GLU A 116 3.89 -4.15 -1.62
CA GLU A 116 4.88 -3.60 -0.69
C GLU A 116 4.73 -2.10 -0.48
N ILE A 117 5.18 -1.63 0.69
CA ILE A 117 5.31 -0.21 0.99
C ILE A 117 6.57 0.31 0.25
N PRO A 118 6.45 1.34 -0.62
CA PRO A 118 7.60 1.88 -1.34
C PRO A 118 8.67 2.38 -0.37
N GLN A 119 9.88 1.84 -0.46
CA GLN A 119 10.99 2.20 0.43
C GLN A 119 11.37 3.69 0.33
N GLN A 120 11.07 4.31 -0.81
CA GLN A 120 11.27 5.73 -1.09
C GLN A 120 10.45 6.64 -0.15
N LEU A 121 9.36 6.14 0.45
CA LEU A 121 8.62 6.88 1.48
C LEU A 121 9.46 7.16 2.72
N GLY A 122 10.50 6.35 2.98
CA GLY A 122 11.47 6.63 4.05
C GLY A 122 12.25 7.93 3.84
N GLY A 123 12.26 8.50 2.63
CA GLY A 123 12.87 9.80 2.30
C GLY A 123 11.94 11.00 2.45
N LEU A 124 10.81 10.85 3.17
CA LEU A 124 9.90 11.95 3.52
C LEU A 124 10.25 12.49 4.92
N GLU A 125 11.22 13.40 4.98
CA GLU A 125 11.80 13.90 6.24
C GLU A 125 10.81 14.68 7.13
N ASN A 126 9.77 15.27 6.54
CA ASN A 126 8.75 16.03 7.26
C ASN A 126 7.56 15.18 7.74
N LEU A 127 7.53 13.89 7.39
CA LEU A 127 6.41 13.01 7.70
C LEU A 127 6.44 12.65 9.19
N LEU A 128 5.39 13.02 9.92
CA LEU A 128 5.27 12.84 11.36
C LEU A 128 4.21 11.82 11.76
N ALA A 129 3.22 11.58 10.90
CA ALA A 129 2.16 10.62 11.16
C ALA A 129 1.87 9.79 9.92
N VAL A 130 1.90 8.47 10.09
CA VAL A 130 1.52 7.50 9.06
C VAL A 130 0.56 6.51 9.67
N ASN A 131 -0.55 6.25 9.01
CA ASN A 131 -1.42 5.13 9.33
C ASN A 131 -1.76 4.37 8.04
N ILE A 132 -1.39 3.09 8.01
CA ILE A 132 -1.60 2.17 6.88
C ILE A 132 -2.28 0.88 7.35
N SER A 133 -2.84 0.89 8.56
CA SER A 133 -3.50 -0.28 9.14
C SER A 133 -4.75 -0.66 8.34
N HIS A 134 -5.22 -1.89 8.55
CA HIS A 134 -6.43 -2.44 7.91
C HIS A 134 -6.40 -2.32 6.39
N ASN A 135 -5.34 -2.89 5.80
CA ASN A 135 -5.13 -3.00 4.36
C ASN A 135 -4.67 -4.42 4.01
N ARG A 136 -4.10 -4.64 2.83
CA ARG A 136 -3.55 -5.93 2.38
C ARG A 136 -2.06 -5.83 2.07
N LEU A 137 -1.33 -4.98 2.80
CA LEU A 137 0.08 -4.70 2.56
C LEU A 137 0.98 -5.83 3.08
N VAL A 138 2.13 -5.98 2.44
CA VAL A 138 3.17 -6.94 2.78
C VAL A 138 4.56 -6.29 2.75
N GLY A 139 5.59 -7.04 3.15
CA GLY A 139 6.98 -6.62 2.98
C GLY A 139 7.51 -5.79 4.14
N ARG A 140 8.65 -5.12 3.94
CA ARG A 140 9.38 -4.43 5.01
C ARG A 140 8.98 -2.96 5.12
N LEU A 141 8.96 -2.43 6.34
CA LEU A 141 8.83 -0.99 6.54
C LEU A 141 10.04 -0.23 5.98
N PRO A 142 9.82 0.97 5.40
CA PRO A 142 10.90 1.89 5.08
C PRO A 142 11.80 2.19 6.28
N MET A 143 13.12 2.27 6.06
CA MET A 143 14.09 2.48 7.14
C MET A 143 14.25 3.95 7.58
N GLY A 144 13.65 4.90 6.88
CA GLY A 144 13.74 6.33 7.18
C GLY A 144 12.42 6.94 7.66
N SER A 145 12.49 8.20 8.11
CA SER A 145 11.34 8.97 8.60
C SER A 145 10.66 8.30 9.81
N VAL A 146 9.36 8.56 10.01
CA VAL A 146 8.56 8.03 11.12
C VAL A 146 8.31 6.52 11.06
N PHE A 147 8.59 5.84 9.94
CA PHE A 147 8.30 4.41 9.76
C PHE A 147 8.96 3.49 10.80
N GLN A 148 10.12 3.86 11.35
CA GLN A 148 10.81 3.11 12.42
C GLN A 148 10.27 3.39 13.82
N MET A 149 9.36 4.36 13.96
CA MET A 149 8.75 4.77 15.24
C MET A 149 7.25 4.51 15.27
N LEU A 150 6.68 3.88 14.23
CA LEU A 150 5.26 3.56 14.16
C LEU A 150 4.90 2.52 15.22
N ASP A 151 3.81 2.76 15.92
CA ASP A 151 3.26 1.74 16.81
C ASP A 151 2.50 0.66 16.05
N GLN A 152 2.07 -0.38 16.76
CA GLN A 152 1.30 -1.48 16.20
C GLN A 152 -0.04 -1.01 15.60
N THR A 153 -0.63 0.06 16.13
CA THR A 153 -1.95 0.54 15.70
C THR A 153 -1.91 1.11 14.29
N ALA A 154 -0.79 1.72 13.88
CA ALA A 154 -0.58 2.22 12.53
C ALA A 154 -0.34 1.12 11.48
N LEU A 155 -0.11 -0.13 11.90
CA LEU A 155 0.35 -1.23 11.04
C LEU A 155 -0.57 -2.47 11.04
N GLN A 156 -1.36 -2.65 12.09
CA GLN A 156 -2.23 -3.82 12.28
C GLN A 156 -3.19 -4.07 11.12
N GLY A 157 -3.73 -5.28 11.02
CA GLY A 157 -4.75 -5.60 10.01
C GLY A 157 -4.24 -5.63 8.57
N ASN A 158 -2.92 -5.77 8.36
CA ASN A 158 -2.29 -6.02 7.06
C ASN A 158 -1.95 -7.50 6.88
N LEU A 159 -1.66 -7.93 5.65
CA LEU A 159 -1.40 -9.34 5.34
C LEU A 159 -0.05 -9.84 5.89
N GLY A 160 0.99 -9.00 5.90
CA GLY A 160 2.32 -9.45 6.31
C GLY A 160 3.38 -8.35 6.28
N ILE A 161 3.22 -7.32 7.10
CA ILE A 161 4.25 -6.28 7.29
C ILE A 161 5.32 -6.81 8.25
N CYS A 162 6.54 -6.91 7.76
CA CYS A 162 7.73 -7.24 8.53
C CYS A 162 8.27 -5.97 9.20
N SER A 163 8.17 -5.91 10.53
CA SER A 163 8.73 -4.84 11.36
C SER A 163 9.37 -5.43 12.61
N PRO A 164 10.49 -4.86 13.12
CA PRO A 164 11.00 -5.18 14.45
C PRO A 164 9.99 -4.92 15.59
N LEU A 165 8.93 -4.17 15.31
CA LEU A 165 7.91 -3.70 16.27
C LEU A 165 6.66 -4.59 16.31
N VAL A 166 6.61 -5.66 15.52
CA VAL A 166 5.49 -6.61 15.49
C VAL A 166 6.00 -7.95 16.00
N ASP A 167 5.46 -8.40 17.14
CA ASP A 167 5.86 -9.65 17.82
C ASP A 167 5.53 -10.93 17.01
N GLU A 168 4.74 -10.81 15.96
CA GLU A 168 4.46 -11.93 15.05
C GLU A 168 5.62 -12.08 14.05
N PRO A 169 6.25 -13.29 13.97
CA PRO A 169 7.28 -13.54 12.96
C PRO A 169 6.70 -13.25 11.58
N CYS A 170 7.50 -12.65 10.68
CA CYS A 170 7.13 -12.39 9.29
C CYS A 170 6.35 -13.57 8.67
N LYS A 171 5.02 -13.52 8.71
CA LYS A 171 4.15 -14.54 8.14
C LYS A 171 4.04 -14.25 6.66
N MET A 172 4.98 -14.80 5.91
CA MET A 172 4.90 -14.88 4.46
C MET A 172 4.01 -16.06 4.05
N ASP A 173 2.75 -16.04 4.48
CA ASP A 173 1.79 -17.06 4.09
C ASP A 173 1.53 -16.94 2.58
N ASN A 174 1.84 -18.01 1.84
CA ASN A 174 1.69 -18.12 0.37
C ASN A 174 2.69 -17.36 -0.52
N ILE A 175 3.87 -16.97 -0.01
CA ILE A 175 5.00 -16.62 -0.90
C ILE A 175 5.76 -17.93 -1.19
N PRO A 176 5.85 -18.40 -2.45
CA PRO A 176 6.72 -19.52 -2.77
C PRO A 176 8.12 -19.18 -2.29
N LYS A 177 8.66 -19.96 -1.35
CA LYS A 177 10.09 -19.88 -1.02
C LYS A 177 10.84 -19.96 -2.35
N PRO A 178 11.76 -19.02 -2.65
CA PRO A 178 12.58 -19.16 -3.85
C PRO A 178 13.22 -20.55 -3.78
N LEU A 179 13.06 -21.33 -4.85
CA LEU A 179 13.69 -22.64 -4.97
C LEU A 179 15.19 -22.42 -4.80
N VAL A 180 15.72 -22.79 -3.64
CA VAL A 180 17.16 -22.91 -3.47
C VAL A 180 17.54 -24.07 -4.37
N LEU A 181 18.15 -23.77 -5.52
CA LEU A 181 18.81 -24.78 -6.33
C LEU A 181 19.95 -25.32 -5.47
N ASP A 182 19.77 -26.53 -4.93
CA ASP A 182 20.84 -27.24 -4.25
C ASP A 182 21.96 -27.51 -5.28
N PRO A 183 23.15 -26.89 -5.12
CA PRO A 183 24.27 -27.08 -6.05
C PRO A 183 24.80 -28.52 -6.07
N HIS A 184 24.37 -29.37 -5.12
CA HIS A 184 24.84 -30.74 -4.93
C HIS A 184 23.80 -31.80 -5.29
N ALA A 185 22.62 -31.42 -5.81
CA ALA A 185 21.58 -32.37 -6.20
C ALA A 185 21.99 -33.34 -7.35
N TYR A 186 23.14 -33.12 -7.99
CA TYR A 186 23.71 -33.95 -9.05
C TYR A 186 25.13 -34.46 -8.71
N THR A 187 25.38 -34.93 -7.48
CA THR A 187 26.53 -35.81 -7.24
C THR A 187 26.08 -37.26 -7.33
N ASN A 188 26.29 -37.86 -8.52
CA ASN A 188 26.21 -39.31 -8.70
C ASN A 188 27.42 -39.97 -8.00
N ASP A 189 27.31 -40.24 -6.70
CA ASP A 189 28.26 -41.07 -5.99
C ASP A 189 27.80 -42.53 -5.98
N ASN A 190 28.22 -43.26 -7.02
CA ASN A 190 28.51 -44.68 -6.90
C ASN A 190 29.89 -44.82 -6.24
N SER A 191 29.96 -44.66 -4.93
CA SER A 191 31.05 -45.23 -4.14
C SER A 191 30.56 -45.64 -2.76
N SER A 192 30.66 -46.95 -2.54
CA SER A 192 30.38 -47.67 -1.31
C SER A 192 31.42 -47.36 -0.22
N SER A 193 30.99 -46.90 0.95
CA SER A 193 31.55 -47.19 2.29
C SER A 193 30.84 -46.31 3.32
N SER A 194 29.87 -46.85 4.07
CA SER A 194 29.99 -47.51 5.38
C SER A 194 29.86 -46.53 6.56
N SER A 195 28.91 -46.85 7.46
CA SER A 195 28.75 -46.42 8.87
C SER A 195 28.54 -44.90 9.09
N ASP A 196 27.56 -44.41 9.85
CA ASP A 196 26.85 -44.98 11.00
C ASP A 196 25.61 -44.12 11.35
N SER A 197 24.56 -44.82 11.80
CA SER A 197 23.47 -44.46 12.76
C SER A 197 22.89 -43.03 12.82
N ASP A 198 21.60 -42.83 12.51
CA ASP A 198 20.41 -42.93 13.41
C ASP A 198 20.04 -41.51 13.94
N SER A 199 18.82 -40.95 13.91
CA SER A 199 17.43 -41.43 13.88
C SER A 199 16.47 -40.29 13.44
N GLY A 200 15.30 -40.66 12.89
CA GLY A 200 13.96 -40.00 13.01
C GLY A 200 13.78 -38.56 12.47
N ASP A 201 12.73 -38.15 11.76
CA ASP A 201 11.38 -38.70 11.61
C ASP A 201 10.72 -38.16 10.32
N ASN A 202 10.10 -39.09 9.59
CA ASN A 202 8.82 -39.02 8.86
C ASN A 202 8.36 -37.70 8.21
N TYR A 203 8.59 -37.58 6.89
CA TYR A 203 7.66 -36.85 6.01
C TYR A 203 6.68 -37.82 5.34
N THR A 204 5.41 -37.68 5.71
CA THR A 204 4.25 -38.33 5.10
C THR A 204 4.04 -37.90 3.65
N THR A 205 3.76 -38.91 2.84
CA THR A 205 3.51 -39.00 1.41
C THR A 205 2.31 -38.15 0.94
N PHE A 206 2.46 -37.43 -0.18
CA PHE A 206 1.34 -36.92 -0.99
C PHE A 206 1.15 -37.80 -2.24
N PRO A 207 -0.10 -38.04 -2.69
CA PRO A 207 -0.39 -39.01 -3.75
C PRO A 207 -0.09 -38.47 -5.15
N SER A 208 0.42 -39.36 -6.00
CA SER A 208 0.68 -39.17 -7.42
C SER A 208 -0.62 -39.19 -8.23
N LEU A 209 -0.86 -38.15 -9.03
CA LEU A 209 -1.82 -38.12 -10.14
C LEU A 209 -1.03 -38.27 -11.45
N ALA A 210 -0.86 -39.51 -11.89
CA ALA A 210 -0.39 -39.82 -13.24
C ALA A 210 -1.60 -40.22 -14.10
N GLY A 211 -1.90 -39.41 -15.11
CA GLY A 211 -2.79 -39.78 -16.20
C GLY A 211 -2.12 -40.80 -17.12
N THR A 212 -2.86 -41.81 -17.54
CA THR A 212 -2.49 -42.70 -18.64
C THR A 212 -3.52 -42.59 -19.76
N ARG A 213 -3.00 -42.30 -20.95
CA ARG A 213 -3.67 -42.47 -22.25
C ARG A 213 -3.57 -43.94 -22.67
N GLY A 214 -4.67 -44.45 -23.23
CA GLY A 214 -4.64 -45.30 -24.42
C GLY A 214 -4.50 -46.82 -24.21
N SER A 215 -5.63 -47.51 -24.34
CA SER A 215 -5.90 -48.51 -25.39
C SER A 215 -7.42 -48.63 -25.55
#